data_AF-S4PNZ4-F1
#
_entry.id   AF-S4PNZ4-F1
#
_cell.length_a   1.000
_cell.length_b   1.000
_cell.length_c   1.000
_cell.angle_alpha   90.00
_cell.angle_beta   90.00
_cell.angle_gamma   90.00
#
_symmetry.space_group_name_H-M   'P 1'
#
loop_
_entity.id
_entity.type
_entity.pdbx_description
1 polymer ?
#
loop_
_entity_poly.entity_id
_entity_poly.type
_entity_poly.pdbx_seq_one_letter_code
_entity_poly.pdbx_strand_id
1 'polypeptide(L)'
;SLVSLSGDNSYLWYKDITTENVQLTLKFKTASPDGLLFIYVSRTQTTSMPDSISLSLIKGKLVLMSQREVLDTGLNTYNDSQWHVVAVTH
;
A
#
# COMPACT_ATOMS: atom_id res chain seq x y z
N SER A 1 4.19 10.51 -13.08
CA SER A 1 4.54 11.76 -12.39
C SER A 1 5.12 11.45 -11.03
N LEU A 2 6.14 12.20 -10.59
CA LEU A 2 6.65 12.13 -9.22
C LEU A 2 5.78 13.03 -8.35
N VAL A 3 5.19 12.48 -7.30
CA VAL A 3 4.34 13.19 -6.35
C VAL A 3 4.97 13.11 -4.97
N SER A 4 4.97 14.23 -4.24
CA SER A 4 5.36 14.28 -2.84
C SER A 4 4.11 14.50 -2.00
N LEU A 5 3.84 13.58 -1.08
CA LEU A 5 2.76 13.70 -0.09
C LEU A 5 3.38 14.28 1.17
N SER A 6 3.29 15.60 1.34
CA SER A 6 3.85 16.33 2.48
C SER A 6 2.72 16.90 3.33
N GLY A 7 2.27 16.14 4.32
CA GLY A 7 1.26 16.57 5.30
C GLY A 7 0.40 15.41 5.80
N ASP A 8 -0.19 15.61 6.99
CA ASP A 8 -1.17 14.68 7.54
C ASP A 8 -2.43 14.73 6.66
N ASN A 9 -2.85 13.57 6.14
CA ASN A 9 -3.99 13.40 5.22
C ASN A 9 -3.77 13.83 3.75
N SER A 10 -2.54 13.85 3.24
CA SER A 10 -2.29 13.97 1.80
C SER A 10 -2.45 12.61 1.10
N TYR A 11 -3.30 12.53 0.07
CA TYR A 11 -3.49 11.30 -0.72
C TYR A 11 -3.87 11.61 -2.16
N LEU A 12 -3.67 10.61 -3.04
CA LEU A 12 -4.22 10.59 -4.38
C LEU A 12 -5.39 9.61 -4.41
N TRP A 13 -6.50 10.01 -5.01
CA TRP A 13 -7.67 9.15 -5.19
C TRP A 13 -7.95 8.96 -6.67
N TYR A 14 -7.81 7.71 -7.11
CA TYR A 14 -8.28 7.25 -8.41
C TYR A 14 -9.67 6.64 -8.28
N LYS A 15 -10.63 7.18 -9.03
CA LYS A 15 -12.01 6.70 -9.06
C LYS A 15 -12.21 5.75 -10.23
N ASP A 16 -13.27 4.95 -10.14
CA ASP A 16 -13.74 4.09 -11.22
C ASP A 16 -12.76 3.01 -11.70
N ILE A 17 -11.86 2.56 -10.82
CA ILE A 17 -10.99 1.42 -11.10
C ILE A 17 -11.75 0.11 -10.89
N THR A 18 -11.81 -0.69 -11.95
CA THR A 18 -12.25 -2.08 -11.95
C THR A 18 -11.10 -2.96 -12.37
N THR A 19 -10.73 -3.95 -11.55
CA THR A 19 -9.71 -4.94 -11.88
C THR A 19 -10.11 -6.29 -11.31
N GLU A 20 -9.83 -7.37 -12.05
CA GLU A 20 -10.01 -8.75 -11.57
C GLU A 20 -8.80 -9.27 -10.80
N ASN A 21 -7.60 -8.72 -11.09
CA ASN A 21 -6.34 -9.07 -10.42
C ASN A 21 -5.61 -7.79 -10.02
N VAL A 22 -5.13 -7.71 -8.78
CA VAL A 22 -4.47 -6.48 -8.31
C VAL A 22 -2.97 -6.60 -8.57
N GLN A 23 -2.48 -5.78 -9.49
CA GLN A 23 -1.06 -5.59 -9.74
C GLN A 23 -0.67 -4.16 -9.38
N LEU A 24 0.18 -4.02 -8.36
CA LEU A 24 0.69 -2.74 -7.91
C LEU A 24 2.21 -2.73 -8.11
N THR A 25 2.71 -1.76 -8.88
CA THR A 25 4.13 -1.41 -8.88
C THR A 25 4.28 0.02 -8.39
N LEU A 26 5.00 0.19 -7.27
CA LEU A 26 5.24 1.49 -6.66
C LEU A 26 6.74 1.71 -6.47
N LYS A 27 7.19 2.92 -6.76
CA LYS A 27 8.52 3.41 -6.35
C LYS A 27 8.34 4.49 -5.30
N PHE A 28 8.89 4.29 -4.10
CA PHE A 28 8.72 5.22 -2.98
C PHE A 28 10.06 5.52 -2.27
N LYS A 29 10.08 6.63 -1.55
CA LYS A 29 11.18 7.07 -0.68
C LYS A 29 10.60 7.83 0.50
N THR A 30 10.92 7.42 1.72
CA THR A 30 10.41 8.08 2.94
C THR A 30 11.37 7.90 4.12
N ALA A 31 11.31 8.82 5.07
CA ALA A 31 11.90 8.68 6.41
C ALA A 31 10.86 8.22 7.46
N SER A 32 9.56 8.36 7.15
CA SER A 32 8.49 8.03 8.09
C SER A 32 8.43 6.51 8.32
N PRO A 33 8.48 6.04 9.58
CA PRO A 33 8.40 4.62 9.89
C PRO A 33 6.99 4.06 9.71
N ASP A 34 5.96 4.91 9.74
CA ASP A 34 4.57 4.51 9.65
C ASP A 34 3.86 5.33 8.57
N GLY A 35 3.01 4.67 7.77
CA GLY A 35 2.22 5.33 6.74
C GLY A 35 1.58 4.37 5.74
N LEU A 36 0.36 4.70 5.30
CA LEU A 36 -0.34 3.97 4.24
C LEU A 36 0.24 4.38 2.88
N LEU A 37 0.73 3.42 2.10
CA LEU A 37 1.28 3.65 0.77
C LEU A 37 0.24 3.42 -0.34
N PHE A 38 -0.64 2.44 -0.15
CA PHE A 38 -1.68 2.10 -1.10
C PHE A 38 -2.86 1.44 -0.41
N ILE A 39 -4.07 1.74 -0.90
CA ILE A 39 -5.28 1.03 -0.55
C ILE A 39 -6.16 0.88 -1.78
N TYR A 40 -6.69 -0.32 -1.97
CA TYR A 40 -7.75 -0.61 -2.92
C TYR A 40 -8.91 -1.25 -2.17
N VAL A 41 -10.11 -0.74 -2.42
CA VAL A 41 -11.36 -1.24 -1.84
C VAL A 41 -12.31 -1.50 -3.00
N SER A 42 -12.72 -2.76 -3.19
CA SER A 42 -13.67 -3.10 -4.24
C SER A 42 -15.05 -2.50 -3.94
N ARG A 43 -15.74 -2.05 -4.99
CA ARG A 43 -17.13 -1.56 -4.90
C ARG A 43 -18.14 -2.67 -4.62
N THR A 44 -17.77 -3.93 -4.84
CA THR A 44 -18.60 -5.11 -4.54
C THR A 44 -18.39 -5.63 -3.12
N GLN A 45 -17.63 -4.90 -2.28
CA GLN A 45 -17.37 -5.28 -0.90
C GLN A 45 -18.68 -5.50 -0.15
N THR A 46 -18.90 -6.73 0.29
CA THR A 46 -19.95 -7.07 1.26
C THR A 46 -19.29 -7.38 2.60
N THR A 47 -20.05 -7.33 3.69
CA THR A 47 -19.55 -7.74 5.03
C THR A 47 -19.01 -9.18 5.05
N SER A 48 -19.45 -10.00 4.10
CA SER A 48 -19.05 -11.41 3.94
C SER A 48 -17.82 -11.61 3.04
N MET A 49 -17.47 -10.63 2.18
CA MET A 49 -16.33 -10.70 1.25
C MET A 49 -15.54 -9.38 1.27
N PRO A 50 -14.56 -9.25 2.18
CA PRO A 50 -13.69 -8.09 2.23
C PRO A 50 -12.63 -8.15 1.11
N ASP A 51 -13.00 -7.72 -0.10
CA ASP A 51 -12.04 -7.47 -1.20
C ASP A 51 -11.38 -6.11 -1.01
N SER A 52 -10.48 -6.05 -0.04
CA SER A 52 -9.57 -4.93 0.14
C SER A 52 -8.14 -5.40 0.25
N ILE A 53 -7.26 -4.65 -0.39
CA ILE A 53 -5.80 -4.84 -0.32
C ILE A 53 -5.16 -3.52 0.06
N SER A 54 -4.23 -3.56 1.01
CA SER A 54 -3.47 -2.38 1.44
C SER A 54 -2.01 -2.70 1.62
N LEU A 55 -1.17 -1.71 1.31
CA LEU A 55 0.27 -1.73 1.54
C LEU A 55 0.62 -0.55 2.44
N SER A 56 1.28 -0.85 3.56
CA SER A 56 1.66 0.14 4.57
C SER A 56 3.10 -0.06 5.02
N LEU A 57 3.70 1.02 5.52
CA LEU A 57 4.83 0.93 6.43
C LEU A 57 4.31 0.85 7.86
N ILE A 58 4.80 -0.13 8.63
CA ILE A 58 4.56 -0.28 10.06
C ILE A 58 5.91 -0.50 10.74
N LYS A 59 6.35 0.45 11.58
CA LYS A 59 7.68 0.45 12.21
C LYS A 59 8.81 0.23 11.20
N GLY A 60 8.68 0.84 10.02
CA GLY A 60 9.63 0.76 8.91
C GLY A 60 9.50 -0.48 8.03
N LYS A 61 8.69 -1.48 8.40
CA LYS A 61 8.48 -2.70 7.62
C LYS A 61 7.35 -2.53 6.63
N LEU A 62 7.49 -3.14 5.45
CA LEU A 62 6.39 -3.22 4.49
C LEU A 62 5.44 -4.31 4.96
N VAL A 63 4.17 -3.94 5.11
CA VAL A 63 3.08 -4.84 5.52
C VAL A 63 1.99 -4.78 4.47
N LEU A 64 1.71 -5.92 3.85
CA LEU A 64 0.62 -6.15 2.94
C LEU A 64 -0.53 -6.82 3.71
N MET A 65 -1.72 -6.24 3.63
CA MET A 65 -2.95 -6.86 4.13
C MET A 65 -3.85 -7.16 2.93
N SER A 66 -4.30 -8.41 2.78
CA SER A 66 -5.30 -8.79 1.77
C SER A 66 -6.24 -9.84 2.33
N GLN A 67 -7.56 -9.66 2.19
CA GLN A 67 -8.59 -10.63 2.60
C GLN A 67 -8.40 -11.23 4.02
N ARG A 68 -7.84 -10.46 4.96
CA ARG A 68 -7.47 -10.84 6.35
C ARG A 68 -6.14 -11.58 6.53
N GLU A 69 -5.41 -11.83 5.47
CA GLU A 69 -4.04 -12.32 5.52
C GLU A 69 -3.05 -11.14 5.60
N VAL A 70 -1.98 -11.35 6.38
CA VAL A 70 -0.90 -10.38 6.56
C VAL A 70 0.39 -10.99 6.07
N LEU A 71 1.09 -10.26 5.21
CA LEU A 71 2.44 -10.57 4.78
C LEU A 71 3.33 -9.37 5.09
N ASP A 72 4.45 -9.59 5.77
CA ASP A 72 5.45 -8.56 6.04
C ASP A 72 6.85 -8.99 5.59
N THR A 73 7.73 -8.00 5.41
CA THR A 73 9.11 -8.19 4.95
C THR A 73 10.07 -8.69 6.04
N GLY A 74 9.57 -9.12 7.19
CA GLY A 74 10.35 -9.74 8.27
C GLY A 74 11.18 -8.72 9.02
N LEU A 75 12.51 -8.85 8.99
CA LEU A 75 13.43 -7.97 9.73
C LEU A 75 13.85 -6.72 8.95
N ASN A 76 13.54 -6.64 7.66
CA ASN A 76 13.97 -5.54 6.80
C ASN A 76 13.10 -4.28 7.01
N THR A 77 13.75 -3.11 6.99
CA THR A 77 13.09 -1.80 7.03
C THR A 77 13.38 -0.99 5.77
N TYR A 78 12.45 -0.10 5.41
CA TYR A 78 12.43 0.60 4.11
C TYR A 78 12.14 2.11 4.25
N ASN A 79 12.27 2.65 5.46
CA ASN A 79 12.14 4.08 5.75
C ASN A 79 13.52 4.77 5.90
N ASP A 80 14.51 4.33 5.14
CA ASP A 80 15.92 4.76 5.16
C ASP A 80 16.19 6.00 4.29
N SER A 81 15.13 6.68 3.81
CA SER A 81 15.23 7.78 2.85
C SER A 81 15.92 7.41 1.52
N GLN A 82 15.97 6.13 1.16
CA GLN A 82 16.39 5.66 -0.15
C GLN A 82 15.20 5.25 -1.03
N TRP A 83 15.45 5.16 -2.33
CA TRP A 83 14.43 4.72 -3.29
C TRP A 83 14.27 3.20 -3.24
N HIS A 84 13.05 2.75 -2.99
CA HIS A 84 12.66 1.34 -3.05
C HIS A 84 11.62 1.12 -4.13
N VAL A 85 11.66 -0.05 -4.77
CA VAL A 85 10.63 -0.49 -5.74
C VAL A 85 9.93 -1.70 -5.14
N VAL A 86 8.60 -1.65 -5.12
CA VAL A 86 7.74 -2.73 -4.62
C VAL A 86 6.82 -3.16 -5.76
N ALA A 87 6.76 -4.46 -5.99
CA ALA A 87 5.81 -5.10 -6.87
C ALA A 87 4.94 -6.06 -6.05
N VAL A 88 3.62 -5.87 -6.09
CA VAL A 88 2.63 -6.74 -5.45
C VAL A 88 1.75 -7.34 -6.53
N THR A 89 1.55 -8.65 -6.45
CA THR A 89 0.66 -9.45 -7.30
C THR A 89 -0.26 -10.24 -6.38
N HIS A 90 -1.57 -10.05 -6.53
CA HIS A 90 -2.62 -10.70 -5.76
C HIS A 90 -3.74 -11.15 -6.70
#